data_AF-A0A847YDJ3-F1
#
_entry.id   AF-A0A847YDJ3-F1
#
_cell.length_a   1.000
_cell.length_b   1.000
_cell.length_c   1.000
_cell.angle_alpha   90.00
_cell.angle_beta   90.00
_cell.angle_gamma   90.00
#
_symmetry.space_group_name_H-M   'P 1'
#
loop_
_entity.id
_entity.type
_entity.pdbx_description
1 polymer ?
#
loop_
_entity_poly.entity_id
_entity_poly.type
_entity_poly.pdbx_seq_one_letter_code
_entity_poly.pdbx_strand_id
1 'polypeptide(L)'
;LAALARARGFPARVAMGLLYHEGAFYYHMWTEVWLDGCWIPLDATLGSGGVGAGHITLARSNLTSPAAFADFFPLMQVIGRIEIDVVRVQ
;
A
#
# COMPACT_ATOMS: atom_id res chain seq x y z
N LEU A 1 -7.75 -3.47 7.27
CA LEU A 1 -7.13 -2.75 8.41
C LEU A 1 -7.57 -1.27 8.50
N ALA A 2 -7.47 -0.46 7.44
CA ALA A 2 -7.85 0.97 7.46
C ALA A 2 -9.21 1.31 8.08
N ALA A 3 -10.27 0.54 7.79
CA ALA A 3 -11.59 0.75 8.40
C ALA A 3 -11.58 0.55 9.93
N LEU A 4 -10.89 -0.48 10.42
CA LEU A 4 -10.76 -0.78 11.84
C LEU A 4 -9.96 0.30 12.57
N ALA A 5 -8.86 0.79 11.98
CA ALA A 5 -8.07 1.88 12.53
C ALA A 5 -8.92 3.16 12.68
N ARG A 6 -9.69 3.51 11.63
CA ARG A 6 -10.62 4.65 11.66
C ARG A 6 -11.71 4.48 12.71
N ALA A 7 -12.28 3.28 12.86
CA ALA A 7 -13.26 2.99 13.90
C ALA A 7 -12.70 3.14 15.33
N ARG A 8 -11.37 3.14 15.49
CA ARG A 8 -10.68 3.39 16.77
C ARG A 8 -10.12 4.81 16.89
N GLY A 9 -10.51 5.72 16.00
CA GLY A 9 -10.12 7.13 16.04
C GLY A 9 -8.76 7.44 15.43
N PHE A 10 -8.07 6.45 14.85
CA PHE A 10 -6.81 6.69 14.15
C PHE A 10 -7.06 7.15 12.71
N PRO A 11 -6.46 8.26 12.24
CA PRO A 11 -6.48 8.60 10.83
C PRO A 11 -5.76 7.49 10.05
N ALA A 12 -6.43 6.91 9.05
CA ALA A 12 -5.85 5.85 8.23
C ALA A 12 -6.29 5.97 6.78
N ARG A 13 -5.37 5.61 5.88
CA ARG A 13 -5.58 5.56 4.44
C ARG A 13 -5.05 4.26 3.86
N VAL A 14 -5.45 3.95 2.64
CA VAL A 14 -4.98 2.80 1.87
C VAL A 14 -3.85 3.24 0.96
N ALA A 15 -2.75 2.49 1.00
CA ALA A 15 -1.69 2.57 0.02
C ALA A 15 -1.81 1.40 -0.94
N MET A 16 -1.54 1.65 -2.22
CA MET A 16 -1.63 0.69 -3.31
C MET A 16 -0.33 0.76 -4.09
N GLY A 17 0.21 -0.39 -4.47
CA GLY A 17 1.56 -0.41 -5.02
C GLY A 17 2.02 -1.81 -5.36
N LEU A 18 3.33 -2.03 -5.24
CA LEU A 18 3.98 -3.32 -5.44
C LEU A 18 4.57 -3.82 -4.14
N LEU A 19 4.54 -5.13 -3.94
CA LEU A 19 5.20 -5.84 -2.85
C LEU A 19 6.17 -6.85 -3.45
N TYR A 20 7.43 -6.81 -3.02
CA TYR A 20 8.38 -7.91 -3.24
C TYR A 20 8.04 -9.09 -2.32
N HIS A 21 7.69 -10.22 -2.91
CA HIS A 21 7.39 -11.46 -2.20
C HIS A 21 7.92 -12.63 -3.03
N GLU A 22 8.53 -13.62 -2.38
CA GLU A 22 8.96 -14.88 -3.03
C GLU A 22 9.69 -14.73 -4.39
N GLY A 23 10.55 -13.71 -4.54
CA GLY A 23 11.36 -13.54 -5.75
C GLY A 23 10.77 -12.61 -6.82
N ALA A 24 9.58 -12.06 -6.62
CA ALA A 24 8.92 -11.21 -7.61
C ALA A 24 8.13 -10.06 -6.97
N PHE A 25 7.83 -9.03 -7.78
CA PHE A 25 6.96 -7.92 -7.38
C PHE A 25 5.51 -8.20 -7.80
N TYR A 26 4.59 -8.07 -6.85
CA TYR A 26 3.15 -8.25 -7.05
C TYR A 26 2.40 -6.97 -6.72
N TYR A 27 1.30 -6.69 -7.44
CA TYR A 27 0.37 -5.65 -7.03
C TYR A 27 -0.21 -5.98 -5.66
N HIS A 28 -0.13 -5.01 -4.75
CA HIS A 28 -0.53 -5.19 -3.37
C HIS A 28 -1.08 -3.92 -2.75
N MET A 29 -1.84 -4.08 -1.68
CA MET A 29 -2.45 -3.00 -0.92
C MET A 29 -2.18 -3.17 0.57
N TRP A 30 -1.88 -2.06 1.24
CA TRP A 30 -1.68 -2.03 2.69
C TRP A 30 -2.31 -0.78 3.30
N THR A 31 -2.24 -0.65 4.63
CA THR A 31 -2.81 0.50 5.34
C THR A 31 -1.69 1.40 5.84
N GLU A 32 -1.82 2.71 5.66
CA GLU A 32 -0.99 3.69 6.35
C GLU A 32 -1.82 4.34 7.46
N VAL A 33 -1.30 4.38 8.69
CA VAL A 33 -1.95 5.01 9.86
C VAL A 33 -1.13 6.21 10.30
N TRP A 34 -1.79 7.33 10.60
CA TRP A 34 -1.11 8.52 11.09
C TRP A 34 -0.84 8.41 12.59
N LEU A 35 0.43 8.31 12.98
CA LEU A 35 0.89 8.22 14.36
C LEU A 35 2.11 9.14 14.52
N ASP A 36 2.16 9.86 15.64
CA ASP A 36 3.31 10.71 16.02
C ASP A 36 3.85 11.63 14.91
N GLY A 37 2.93 12.23 14.13
CA GLY A 37 3.28 13.18 13.08
C GLY A 37 3.78 12.55 11.78
N CYS A 38 3.63 11.24 11.58
CA CYS A 38 4.02 10.56 10.35
C CYS A 38 3.05 9.43 9.95
N TRP A 39 3.13 9.01 8.68
CA TRP A 39 2.37 7.87 8.17
C TRP A 39 3.15 6.59 8.41
N ILE A 40 2.63 5.73 9.29
CA ILE A 40 3.18 4.41 9.60
C ILE A 40 2.52 3.36 8.70
N PRO A 41 3.27 2.71 7.80
CA PRO A 41 2.74 1.67 6.94
C PRO A 41 2.63 0.33 7.68
N LEU A 42 1.45 -0.30 7.58
CA LEU A 42 1.07 -1.56 8.20
C LEU A 42 0.47 -2.51 7.17
N ASP A 43 1.07 -3.68 7.03
CA ASP A 43 0.60 -4.75 6.16
C ASP A 43 0.00 -5.89 6.98
N ALA A 44 -1.33 -5.91 7.08
CA ALA A 44 -2.06 -6.94 7.80
C ALA A 44 -2.07 -8.31 7.07
N THR A 45 -1.69 -8.35 5.79
CA THR A 45 -1.58 -9.59 5.02
C THR A 45 -0.31 -10.34 5.39
N LEU A 46 0.81 -9.64 5.54
CA LEU A 46 2.09 -10.24 5.97
C LEU A 46 2.19 -10.37 7.49
N GLY A 47 1.56 -9.48 8.26
CA GLY A 47 1.49 -9.57 9.72
C GLY A 47 2.83 -9.40 10.45
N SER A 48 3.87 -8.92 9.77
CA SER A 48 5.24 -8.79 10.30
C SER A 48 5.48 -7.54 11.16
N GLY A 49 4.43 -6.80 11.53
CA GLY A 49 4.52 -5.63 12.41
C GLY A 49 5.02 -4.34 11.75
N GLY A 50 5.41 -4.38 10.47
CA GLY A 50 5.84 -3.19 9.72
C GLY A 50 6.01 -3.46 8.23
N VAL A 51 6.17 -2.39 7.46
CA VAL A 51 6.39 -2.41 6.01
C VAL A 51 7.80 -1.93 5.71
N GLY A 52 8.58 -2.76 5.02
CA GLY A 52 9.96 -2.47 4.63
C GLY A 52 10.10 -1.95 3.20
N ALA A 53 11.34 -1.87 2.71
CA ALA A 53 11.65 -1.39 1.36
C ALA A 53 11.08 -2.27 0.22
N GLY A 54 10.56 -3.47 0.54
CA GLY A 54 9.87 -4.34 -0.41
C GLY A 54 8.51 -3.79 -0.88
N HIS A 55 7.95 -2.78 -0.21
CA HIS A 55 6.71 -2.12 -0.62
C HIS A 55 6.99 -0.83 -1.37
N ILE A 56 6.58 -0.76 -2.64
CA ILE A 56 6.72 0.40 -3.51
C ILE A 56 5.35 1.04 -3.69
N THR A 57 5.10 2.21 -3.09
CA THR A 57 3.82 2.91 -3.19
C THR A 57 3.64 3.55 -4.57
N LEU A 58 2.52 3.27 -5.23
CA LEU A 58 2.13 3.88 -6.51
C LEU A 58 0.97 4.88 -6.33
N ALA A 59 0.05 4.59 -5.42
CA ALA A 59 -1.11 5.42 -5.16
C ALA A 59 -1.54 5.35 -3.69
N ARG A 60 -2.30 6.36 -3.26
CA ARG A 60 -2.92 6.41 -1.94
C ARG A 60 -4.34 6.91 -2.04
N SER A 61 -5.25 6.32 -1.26
CA SER A 61 -6.63 6.78 -1.17
C SER A 61 -7.24 6.55 0.21
N ASN A 62 -8.17 7.40 0.61
CA ASN A 62 -9.01 7.19 1.79
C ASN A 62 -10.19 6.24 1.51
N LEU A 63 -10.44 5.89 0.23
CA LEU A 63 -11.57 5.11 -0.27
C LEU A 63 -12.91 5.63 0.28
N THR A 64 -13.08 6.95 0.31
CA THR A 64 -14.29 7.63 0.82
C THR A 64 -15.22 8.09 -0.31
N SER A 65 -14.75 8.06 -1.56
CA SER A 65 -15.54 8.51 -2.71
C SER A 65 -16.62 7.48 -3.08
N PRO A 66 -17.84 7.91 -3.46
CA PRO A 66 -18.83 7.03 -4.09
C PRO A 66 -18.32 6.37 -5.39
N ALA A 67 -17.35 7.02 -6.05
CA ALA A 67 -16.61 6.46 -7.17
C ALA A 67 -15.27 5.89 -6.71
N ALA A 68 -15.25 5.06 -5.66
CA ALA A 68 -14.03 4.47 -5.11
C ALA A 68 -13.16 3.74 -6.15
N PHE A 69 -13.76 3.27 -7.25
CA PHE A 69 -13.03 2.68 -8.37
C PHE A 69 -12.08 3.68 -9.07
N ALA A 70 -12.44 4.98 -9.10
CA ALA A 70 -11.59 6.02 -9.70
C ALA A 70 -10.27 6.20 -8.94
N ASP A 71 -10.23 5.88 -7.64
CA ASP A 71 -9.02 5.95 -6.83
C ASP A 71 -7.94 4.95 -7.29
N PHE A 72 -8.32 3.93 -8.07
CA PHE A 72 -7.41 2.95 -8.66
C PHE A 72 -6.85 3.39 -10.02
N PHE A 73 -7.33 4.51 -10.59
CA PHE A 73 -6.89 4.97 -11.91
C PHE A 73 -5.37 5.12 -12.04
N PRO A 74 -4.62 5.63 -11.03
CA PRO A 74 -3.16 5.69 -11.12
C PRO A 74 -2.50 4.30 -11.25
N LEU A 75 -3.07 3.25 -10.65
CA LEU A 75 -2.58 1.88 -10.87
C LEU A 75 -2.83 1.44 -12.31
N MET A 76 -4.02 1.71 -12.86
CA MET A 76 -4.36 1.34 -14.24
C MET A 76 -3.41 1.94 -15.27
N GLN A 77 -2.89 3.14 -15.01
CA GLN A 77 -1.95 3.81 -15.91
C GLN A 77 -0.58 3.13 -15.99
N VAL A 78 -0.23 2.30 -15.01
CA VAL A 78 1.08 1.66 -14.93
C VAL A 78 1.04 0.14 -15.11
N ILE A 79 -0.15 -0.48 -15.11
CA ILE A 79 -0.33 -1.89 -15.42
C ILE A 79 0.28 -2.24 -16.78
N GLY A 80 1.17 -3.23 -16.80
CA GLY A 80 1.89 -3.68 -17.99
C GLY A 80 2.92 -2.69 -18.54
N ARG A 81 3.19 -1.60 -17.81
CA ARG A 81 4.13 -0.54 -18.21
C ARG A 81 5.26 -0.33 -17.19
N ILE A 82 5.41 -1.28 -16.27
CA ILE A 82 6.48 -1.31 -15.28
C ILE A 82 7.35 -2.53 -15.57
N GLU A 83 8.66 -2.30 -15.62
CA GLU A 83 9.69 -3.33 -15.64
C GLU A 83 10.53 -3.14 -14.37
N ILE A 84 10.82 -4.23 -13.66
CA ILE A 84 11.63 -4.20 -12.43
C ILE A 84 12.64 -5.34 -12.50
N ASP A 85 13.92 -4.96 -12.48
CA ASP A 85 15.03 -5.90 -12.36
C ASP A 85 15.53 -5.98 -10.93
N VAL A 86 15.49 -7.17 -10.34
CA VAL A 86 16.03 -7.42 -9.00
C VAL A 86 17.53 -7.68 -9.14
N VAL A 87 18.34 -6.65 -8.87
CA VAL A 87 19.81 -6.73 -8.98
C VAL A 87 20.41 -7.53 -7.81
N ARG A 88 19.93 -7.30 -6.59
CA ARG A 88 20.41 -7.97 -5.37
C ARG A 88 19.37 -7.91 -4.25
N VAL A 89 19.25 -9.00 -3.50
CA VAL A 89 18.53 -9.05 -2.22
C VAL A 89 19.56 -9.34 -1.12
N GLN A 90 19.43 -8.69 0.03
CA GLN A 90 20.30 -8.87 1.20
C GLN A 90 19.81 -9.99 2.10
#